data_AF-A0AAE1TGC7-F1
#
_entry.id   AF-A0AAE1TGC7-F1
#
_cell.length_a   1.000
_cell.length_b   1.000
_cell.length_c   1.000
_cell.angle_alpha   90.00
_cell.angle_beta   90.00
_cell.angle_gamma   90.00
#
_symmetry.space_group_name_H-M   'P 1'
#
loop_
_entity.id
_entity.type
_entity.pdbx_description
1 polymer ?
#
loop_
_entity_poly.entity_id
_entity_poly.type
_entity_poly.pdbx_seq_one_letter_code
_entity_poly.pdbx_strand_id
1 'polypeptide(L)'
;MGKGGVEVSHLLFADDLLLICEAEMDQMSLVMGILESFGNMSGQKVNFQKTNVYFSKNVDRIVQNEICMFASFKRKDDLGRYLGAYMAKGKGKGKNSQSLLDKMQSKLSGWKKLTLSLAGRLNLVQSVTNQMAVYSMQHVAIPVGVHKQMVEMQRDFVWGREEGKRKISAVSWELLCREKKNGGLGLRNLEFMNEALLGRVAWNMIAKPNNLCSKVLSGKYRRDCNLMNECKAVKTDSDLWRNLVRIWCCRFALCTESGSLQCIEE
;
A
#
# COMPACT_ATOMS: atom_id res chain seq x y z
N MET A 1 17.67 6.20 7.32
CA MET A 1 16.31 6.77 7.42
C MET A 1 16.18 7.49 8.76
N GLY A 2 15.79 8.78 8.78
CA GLY A 2 15.51 9.57 10.00
C GLY A 2 16.72 9.81 10.93
N LYS A 3 17.00 11.05 11.34
CA LYS A 3 17.99 11.28 12.41
C LYS A 3 17.42 10.62 13.67
N GLY A 4 17.91 9.43 14.06
CA GLY A 4 17.53 8.71 15.28
C GLY A 4 16.44 7.65 15.23
N GLY A 5 16.17 7.08 14.05
CA GLY A 5 15.37 5.85 13.94
C GLY A 5 16.24 4.60 13.87
N VAL A 6 15.60 3.43 13.80
CA VAL A 6 16.30 2.16 13.52
C VAL A 6 16.89 2.21 12.11
N GLU A 7 18.15 1.82 12.00
CA GLU A 7 18.83 1.66 10.72
C GLU A 7 18.32 0.42 10.00
N VAL A 8 17.85 0.61 8.78
CA VAL A 8 17.39 -0.47 7.90
C VAL A 8 18.29 -0.45 6.67
N SER A 9 19.12 -1.47 6.54
CA SER A 9 20.06 -1.63 5.42
C SER A 9 19.48 -2.47 4.28
N HIS A 10 18.50 -3.33 4.56
CA HIS A 10 17.92 -4.22 3.56
C HIS A 10 16.47 -4.61 3.89
N LEU A 11 15.67 -4.88 2.85
CA LEU A 11 14.40 -5.60 2.91
C LEU A 11 14.47 -6.78 1.94
N LEU A 12 14.21 -7.98 2.45
CA LEU A 12 14.29 -9.23 1.70
C LEU A 12 12.91 -9.88 1.67
N PHE A 13 12.46 -10.27 0.47
CA PHE A 13 11.27 -11.11 0.31
C PHE A 13 11.47 -12.05 -0.88
N ALA A 14 11.62 -13.34 -0.62
CA ALA A 14 11.99 -14.34 -1.63
C ALA A 14 13.22 -13.87 -2.46
N ASP A 15 13.06 -13.67 -3.77
CA ASP A 15 14.09 -13.17 -4.69
C ASP A 15 14.12 -11.64 -4.82
N ASP A 16 13.13 -10.93 -4.26
CA ASP A 16 13.04 -9.47 -4.31
C ASP A 16 13.82 -8.83 -3.15
N LEU A 17 15.00 -8.27 -3.48
CA LEU A 17 15.86 -7.55 -2.55
C LEU A 17 15.79 -6.03 -2.77
N LEU A 18 15.62 -5.29 -1.67
CA LEU A 18 15.80 -3.84 -1.62
C LEU A 18 16.95 -3.51 -0.67
N LEU A 19 18.04 -2.95 -1.19
CA LEU A 19 19.18 -2.49 -0.41
C LEU A 19 19.14 -0.98 -0.20
N ILE A 20 19.52 -0.55 0.99
CA ILE A 20 19.60 0.85 1.40
C ILE A 20 20.98 1.05 2.00
N CYS A 21 21.81 1.82 1.32
CA CYS A 21 23.15 2.18 1.77
C CYS A 21 23.43 3.65 1.47
N GLU A 22 24.52 4.18 2.03
CA GLU A 22 25.02 5.50 1.68
C GLU A 22 25.57 5.49 0.25
N ALA A 23 25.46 6.63 -0.43
CA ALA A 23 25.86 6.75 -1.83
C ALA A 23 27.35 7.04 -1.92
N GLU A 24 28.16 6.04 -1.56
CA GLU A 24 29.61 6.07 -1.57
C GLU A 24 30.16 4.88 -2.36
N MET A 25 31.31 5.07 -2.99
CA MET A 25 31.94 4.02 -3.80
C MET A 25 32.32 2.80 -2.97
N ASP A 26 32.91 3.01 -1.78
CA ASP A 26 33.32 1.93 -0.88
C ASP A 26 32.12 1.08 -0.43
N GLN A 27 30.99 1.72 -0.13
CA GLN A 27 29.74 1.05 0.22
C GLN A 27 29.20 0.21 -0.95
N MET A 28 29.26 0.75 -2.17
CA MET A 28 28.83 0.01 -3.36
C MET A 28 29.74 -1.20 -3.63
N SER A 29 31.06 -1.06 -3.47
CA SER A 29 32.01 -2.17 -3.60
C SER A 29 31.73 -3.27 -2.58
N LEU A 30 31.44 -2.90 -1.33
CA LEU A 30 31.06 -3.87 -0.29
C LEU A 30 29.76 -4.59 -0.63
N VAL A 31 28.73 -3.87 -1.10
CA VAL A 31 27.46 -4.47 -1.55
C VAL A 31 27.69 -5.47 -2.68
N MET A 32 28.48 -5.11 -3.70
CA MET A 32 28.78 -6.02 -4.81
C MET A 32 29.54 -7.26 -4.36
N GLY A 33 30.53 -7.10 -3.46
CA GLY A 33 31.27 -8.23 -2.89
C GLY A 33 30.37 -9.19 -2.09
N ILE A 34 29.42 -8.67 -1.32
CA ILE A 34 28.44 -9.49 -0.60
C ILE A 34 27.53 -10.25 -1.59
N LEU A 35 27.02 -9.57 -2.62
CA LEU A 35 26.17 -10.21 -3.63
C LEU A 35 26.91 -11.30 -4.41
N GLU A 36 28.18 -11.08 -4.73
CA GLU A 36 29.04 -12.07 -5.39
C GLU A 36 29.31 -13.27 -4.48
N SER A 37 29.73 -13.02 -3.23
CA SER A 37 29.96 -14.08 -2.25
C SER A 37 28.71 -14.93 -2.02
N PHE A 38 27.56 -14.29 -1.83
CA PHE A 38 26.27 -14.97 -1.71
C PHE A 38 25.92 -15.76 -2.98
N GLY A 39 26.16 -15.20 -4.16
CA GLY A 39 25.92 -15.87 -5.44
C GLY A 39 26.79 -17.12 -5.60
N ASN A 40 28.06 -17.05 -5.21
CA ASN A 40 28.99 -18.18 -5.25
C ASN A 40 28.58 -19.31 -4.30
N MET A 41 28.04 -18.98 -3.12
CA MET A 41 27.59 -19.98 -2.13
C MET A 41 26.21 -20.57 -2.47
N SER A 42 25.29 -19.76 -2.97
CA SER A 42 23.89 -20.16 -3.26
C SER A 42 23.68 -20.70 -4.68
N GLY A 43 24.61 -20.44 -5.59
CA GLY A 43 24.44 -20.68 -7.03
C GLY A 43 23.54 -19.65 -7.73
N GLN A 44 23.07 -18.61 -7.01
CA GLN A 44 22.22 -17.56 -7.59
C GLN A 44 23.06 -16.46 -8.26
N LYS A 45 22.45 -15.71 -9.18
CA LYS A 45 23.09 -14.57 -9.86
C LYS A 45 22.19 -13.35 -9.84
N VAL A 46 22.81 -12.18 -9.68
CA VAL A 46 22.12 -10.88 -9.78
C VAL A 46 21.60 -10.69 -11.20
N ASN A 47 20.32 -10.37 -11.32
CA ASN A 47 19.73 -9.98 -12.59
C ASN A 47 19.92 -8.47 -12.82
N PHE A 48 20.97 -8.09 -13.53
CA PHE A 48 21.29 -6.69 -13.84
C PHE A 48 20.21 -5.97 -14.66
N GLN A 49 19.40 -6.69 -15.44
CA GLN A 49 18.31 -6.08 -16.21
C GLN A 49 17.12 -5.68 -15.33
N LYS A 50 16.87 -6.44 -14.25
CA LYS A 50 15.83 -6.14 -13.26
C LYS A 50 16.30 -5.15 -12.20
N THR A 51 17.60 -5.13 -11.90
CA THR A 51 18.19 -4.30 -10.85
C THR A 51 18.22 -2.84 -11.26
N ASN A 52 17.78 -1.95 -10.37
CA ASN A 52 17.81 -0.51 -10.58
C ASN A 52 18.32 0.20 -9.34
N VAL A 53 18.98 1.34 -9.54
CA VAL A 53 19.41 2.22 -8.45
C VAL A 53 18.63 3.52 -8.49
N TYR A 54 18.25 3.98 -7.30
CA TYR A 54 17.67 5.29 -7.07
C TYR A 54 18.57 6.07 -6.11
N PHE A 55 18.89 7.30 -6.47
CA PHE A 55 19.70 8.19 -5.64
C PHE A 55 18.84 9.27 -4.99
N SER A 56 19.22 9.65 -3.77
CA SER A 56 18.61 10.81 -3.11
C SER A 56 18.98 12.10 -3.86
N LYS A 57 18.14 13.13 -3.73
CA LYS A 57 18.37 14.43 -4.39
C LYS A 57 19.69 15.11 -4.00
N ASN A 58 20.28 14.71 -2.88
CA ASN A 58 21.47 15.33 -2.31
C ASN A 58 22.77 14.67 -2.79
N VAL A 59 22.70 13.62 -3.59
CA VAL A 59 23.90 12.95 -4.14
C VAL A 59 24.34 13.68 -5.39
N ASP A 60 25.63 14.00 -5.52
CA ASP A 60 26.19 14.60 -6.74
C ASP A 60 26.02 13.67 -7.94
N ARG A 61 25.74 14.22 -9.13
CA ARG A 61 25.66 13.46 -10.38
C ARG A 61 26.97 12.73 -10.71
N ILE A 62 28.11 13.27 -10.32
CA ILE A 62 29.42 12.62 -10.54
C ILE A 62 29.44 11.27 -9.81
N VAL A 63 29.19 11.28 -8.50
CA VAL A 63 29.13 10.06 -7.67
C VAL A 63 28.07 9.07 -8.16
N GLN A 64 26.90 9.58 -8.58
CA GLN A 64 25.86 8.71 -9.15
C GLN A 64 26.32 7.97 -10.40
N ASN A 65 27.04 8.66 -11.28
CA ASN A 65 27.55 8.08 -12.52
C ASN A 65 28.66 7.07 -12.25
N GLU A 66 29.57 7.35 -11.31
CA GLU A 66 30.63 6.43 -10.88
C GLU A 66 30.03 5.12 -10.33
N ILE A 67 29.07 5.23 -9.41
CA ILE A 67 28.37 4.06 -8.84
C ILE A 67 27.65 3.26 -9.93
N CYS A 68 26.94 3.93 -10.84
CA CYS A 68 26.23 3.25 -11.93
C CYS A 68 27.18 2.55 -12.91
N MET A 69 28.33 3.17 -13.23
CA MET A 69 29.34 2.56 -14.09
C MET A 69 30.00 1.35 -13.42
N PHE A 70 30.34 1.47 -12.14
CA PHE A 70 30.95 0.38 -11.37
C PHE A 70 30.01 -0.81 -11.21
N ALA A 71 28.77 -0.59 -10.76
CA ALA A 71 27.81 -1.66 -10.49
C ALA A 71 27.09 -2.16 -11.75
N SER A 72 27.24 -1.48 -12.90
CA SER A 72 26.47 -1.73 -14.12
C SER A 72 24.95 -1.69 -13.91
N PHE A 73 24.49 -0.85 -12.98
CA PHE A 73 23.08 -0.72 -12.62
C PHE A 73 22.40 0.44 -13.34
N LYS A 74 21.15 0.21 -13.76
CA LYS A 74 20.35 1.26 -14.40
C LYS A 74 19.82 2.25 -13.36
N ARG A 75 20.21 3.51 -13.49
CA ARG A 75 19.61 4.60 -12.71
C ARG A 75 18.14 4.79 -13.08
N LYS A 76 17.28 4.94 -12.08
CA LYS A 76 15.89 5.40 -12.24
C LYS A 76 15.59 6.55 -11.28
N ASP A 77 14.70 7.44 -11.70
CA ASP A 77 14.18 8.52 -10.85
C ASP A 77 13.09 8.05 -9.88
N ASP A 78 12.70 6.78 -9.98
CA ASP A 78 11.76 6.11 -9.08
C ASP A 78 12.15 4.63 -8.98
N LEU A 79 12.11 4.08 -7.76
CA LEU A 79 12.36 2.66 -7.51
C LEU A 79 11.27 1.76 -8.11
N GLY A 80 10.14 2.34 -8.53
CA GLY A 80 9.07 1.61 -9.18
C GLY A 80 8.33 0.73 -8.19
N ARG A 81 7.98 -0.49 -8.61
CA ARG A 81 7.12 -1.42 -7.86
C ARG A 81 7.97 -2.41 -7.07
N TYR A 82 7.72 -2.51 -5.76
CA TYR A 82 8.25 -3.54 -4.87
C TYR A 82 7.08 -4.23 -4.17
N LEU A 83 7.01 -5.55 -4.24
CA LEU A 83 5.91 -6.35 -3.69
C LEU A 83 4.51 -5.84 -4.10
N GLY A 84 4.34 -5.32 -5.31
CA GLY A 84 3.05 -4.82 -5.76
C GLY A 84 2.72 -3.36 -5.37
N ALA A 85 3.48 -2.74 -4.46
CA ALA A 85 3.35 -1.33 -4.09
C ALA A 85 4.38 -0.48 -4.84
N TYR A 86 4.01 0.70 -5.34
CA TYR A 86 5.04 1.60 -5.89
C TYR A 86 5.66 2.44 -4.78
N MET A 87 6.99 2.51 -4.80
CA MET A 87 7.82 3.19 -3.80
C MET A 87 8.01 4.70 -4.09
N ALA A 88 7.17 5.29 -4.94
CA ALA A 88 7.37 6.63 -5.48
C ALA A 88 7.07 7.79 -4.51
N LYS A 89 7.87 8.86 -4.58
CA LYS A 89 7.50 10.20 -4.08
C LYS A 89 6.71 10.97 -5.16
N GLY A 90 5.58 11.59 -4.79
CA GLY A 90 4.86 12.53 -5.66
C GLY A 90 3.92 11.88 -6.69
N LYS A 91 4.18 12.09 -7.99
CA LYS A 91 3.29 11.71 -9.13
C LYS A 91 2.95 10.22 -9.22
N GLY A 92 3.67 9.33 -8.52
CA GLY A 92 3.37 7.90 -8.46
C GLY A 92 2.12 7.53 -7.64
N LYS A 93 1.58 8.44 -6.82
CA LYS A 93 0.33 8.19 -6.07
C LYS A 93 -0.86 7.89 -6.98
N GLY A 94 -1.00 8.65 -8.07
CA GLY A 94 -2.03 8.39 -9.08
C GLY A 94 -1.81 7.07 -9.81
N LYS A 95 -0.55 6.65 -10.01
CA LYS A 95 -0.21 5.40 -10.70
C LYS A 95 -0.60 4.15 -9.90
N ASN A 96 -0.51 4.18 -8.56
CA ASN A 96 -0.94 3.05 -7.72
C ASN A 96 -2.43 2.85 -7.82
N SER A 97 -3.18 3.94 -7.62
CA SER A 97 -4.63 3.94 -7.74
C SER A 97 -5.08 3.54 -9.14
N GLN A 98 -4.46 4.10 -10.18
CA GLN A 98 -4.79 3.76 -11.57
C GLN A 98 -4.48 2.30 -11.86
N SER A 99 -3.30 1.79 -11.48
CA SER A 99 -2.98 0.38 -11.70
C SER A 99 -3.93 -0.56 -10.95
N LEU A 100 -4.45 -0.16 -9.79
CA LEU A 100 -5.48 -0.93 -9.08
C LEU A 100 -6.80 -0.93 -9.87
N LEU A 101 -7.24 0.24 -10.33
CA LEU A 101 -8.44 0.38 -11.16
C LEU A 101 -8.33 -0.44 -12.46
N ASP A 102 -7.20 -0.36 -13.16
CA ASP A 102 -6.96 -1.09 -14.41
C ASP A 102 -7.01 -2.62 -14.20
N LYS A 103 -6.42 -3.12 -13.10
CA LYS A 103 -6.49 -4.53 -12.75
C LYS A 103 -7.91 -4.98 -12.41
N MET A 104 -8.66 -4.16 -11.67
CA MET A 104 -10.07 -4.43 -11.37
C MET A 104 -10.90 -4.45 -12.65
N GLN A 105 -10.75 -3.45 -13.52
CA GLN A 105 -11.44 -3.36 -14.80
C GLN A 105 -11.13 -4.56 -15.69
N SER A 106 -9.86 -4.97 -15.78
CA SER A 106 -9.45 -6.13 -16.58
C SER A 106 -10.16 -7.42 -16.11
N LYS A 107 -10.23 -7.66 -14.79
CA LYS A 107 -10.93 -8.82 -14.23
C LYS A 107 -12.44 -8.76 -14.47
N LEU A 108 -13.06 -7.62 -14.20
CA LEU A 108 -14.50 -7.42 -14.37
C LEU A 108 -14.90 -7.58 -15.84
N SER A 109 -14.16 -6.97 -16.78
CA SER A 109 -14.38 -7.14 -18.23
C SER A 109 -14.22 -8.60 -18.67
N GLY A 110 -13.27 -9.34 -18.10
CA GLY A 110 -13.12 -10.77 -18.35
C GLY A 110 -14.34 -11.57 -17.91
N TRP A 111 -14.87 -11.30 -16.72
CA TRP A 111 -16.05 -12.00 -16.19
C TRP A 111 -17.37 -11.55 -16.78
N LYS A 112 -17.46 -10.34 -17.36
CA LYS A 112 -18.67 -9.92 -18.11
C LYS A 112 -18.99 -10.88 -19.26
N LYS A 113 -17.99 -11.59 -19.78
CA LYS A 113 -18.16 -12.61 -20.84
C LYS A 113 -18.82 -13.90 -20.33
N LEU A 114 -18.89 -14.09 -19.01
CA LEU A 114 -19.47 -15.27 -18.39
C LEU A 114 -20.96 -15.05 -18.08
N THR A 115 -21.78 -16.08 -18.30
CA THR A 115 -23.20 -16.10 -17.92
C THR A 115 -23.33 -16.36 -16.41
N LEU A 116 -23.20 -15.29 -15.62
CA LEU A 116 -23.23 -15.37 -14.16
C LEU A 116 -24.57 -14.94 -13.57
N SER A 117 -25.03 -15.64 -12.54
CA SER A 117 -26.15 -15.19 -11.70
C SER A 117 -25.79 -13.91 -10.94
N LEU A 118 -26.79 -13.19 -10.44
CA LEU A 118 -26.57 -12.00 -9.59
C LEU A 118 -25.71 -12.36 -8.35
N ALA A 119 -26.02 -13.49 -7.71
CA ALA A 119 -25.25 -14.00 -6.57
C ALA A 119 -23.80 -14.32 -6.95
N GLY A 120 -23.57 -14.94 -8.11
CA GLY A 120 -22.22 -15.22 -8.61
C GLY A 120 -21.40 -13.95 -8.84
N ARG A 121 -22.03 -12.90 -9.41
CA ARG A 121 -21.37 -11.60 -9.62
C ARG A 121 -21.02 -10.90 -8.30
N LEU A 122 -21.92 -10.93 -7.32
CA LEU A 122 -21.67 -10.37 -5.99
C LEU A 122 -20.52 -11.11 -5.29
N ASN A 123 -20.50 -12.44 -5.35
CA ASN A 123 -19.44 -13.24 -4.75
C ASN A 123 -18.07 -12.95 -5.39
N LEU A 124 -17.99 -12.76 -6.70
CA LEU A 124 -16.74 -12.38 -7.37
C LEU A 124 -16.24 -10.99 -6.95
N VAL A 125 -17.16 -10.02 -6.81
CA VAL A 125 -16.80 -8.70 -6.30
C VAL A 125 -16.24 -8.79 -4.88
N GLN A 126 -16.88 -9.55 -4.00
CA GLN A 126 -16.43 -9.71 -2.61
C GLN A 126 -15.11 -10.47 -2.49
N SER A 127 -14.99 -11.62 -3.15
CA SER A 127 -13.86 -12.53 -2.99
C SER A 127 -12.61 -12.11 -3.75
N VAL A 128 -12.76 -11.37 -4.85
CA VAL A 128 -11.62 -11.02 -5.70
C VAL A 128 -11.42 -9.51 -5.75
N THR A 129 -12.43 -8.76 -6.21
CA THR A 129 -12.26 -7.32 -6.45
C THR A 129 -11.96 -6.55 -5.16
N ASN A 130 -12.67 -6.85 -4.07
CA ASN A 130 -12.39 -6.23 -2.77
C ASN A 130 -11.01 -6.67 -2.23
N GLN A 131 -10.67 -7.96 -2.33
CA GLN A 131 -9.39 -8.47 -1.84
C GLN A 131 -8.18 -7.87 -2.58
N MET A 132 -8.31 -7.57 -3.88
CA MET A 132 -7.28 -6.86 -4.63
C MET A 132 -7.00 -5.46 -4.08
N ALA A 133 -8.03 -4.80 -3.55
CA ALA A 133 -7.90 -3.47 -2.96
C ALA A 133 -7.34 -3.48 -1.53
N VAL A 134 -7.64 -4.53 -0.76
CA VAL A 134 -7.18 -4.70 0.63
C VAL A 134 -5.67 -4.49 0.76
N TYR A 135 -4.88 -5.07 -0.15
CA TYR A 135 -3.42 -4.92 -0.13
C TYR A 135 -2.98 -3.44 -0.14
N SER A 136 -3.53 -2.66 -1.07
CA SER A 136 -3.24 -1.22 -1.17
C SER A 136 -3.77 -0.43 0.02
N MET A 137 -4.96 -0.77 0.50
CA MET A 137 -5.63 -0.10 1.62
C MET A 137 -4.87 -0.22 2.94
N GLN A 138 -4.07 -1.28 3.12
CA GLN A 138 -3.25 -1.45 4.32
C GLN A 138 -2.16 -0.39 4.48
N HIS A 139 -1.67 0.20 3.39
CA HIS A 139 -0.53 1.12 3.42
C HIS A 139 -0.76 2.45 2.67
N VAL A 140 -1.94 2.63 2.06
CA VAL A 140 -2.32 3.84 1.35
C VAL A 140 -3.73 4.26 1.77
N ALA A 141 -3.90 5.55 2.09
CA ALA A 141 -5.21 6.17 2.14
C ALA A 141 -5.65 6.51 0.71
N ILE A 142 -6.58 5.71 0.18
CA ILE A 142 -7.09 5.86 -1.18
C ILE A 142 -8.02 7.09 -1.22
N PRO A 143 -7.89 7.99 -2.20
CA PRO A 143 -8.78 9.13 -2.32
C PRO A 143 -10.23 8.69 -2.54
N VAL A 144 -11.19 9.43 -1.96
CA VAL A 144 -12.64 9.16 -2.08
C VAL A 144 -13.09 9.06 -3.55
N GLY A 145 -12.50 9.87 -4.44
CA GLY A 145 -12.78 9.79 -5.88
C GLY A 145 -12.43 8.43 -6.49
N VAL A 146 -11.36 7.79 -6.04
CA VAL A 146 -10.95 6.45 -6.48
C VAL A 146 -11.87 5.39 -5.89
N HIS A 147 -12.27 5.51 -4.62
CA HIS A 147 -13.29 4.64 -4.03
C HIS A 147 -14.60 4.66 -4.84
N LYS A 148 -15.05 5.86 -5.24
CA LYS A 148 -16.25 6.02 -6.08
C LYS A 148 -16.10 5.31 -7.43
N GLN A 149 -14.96 5.44 -8.10
CA GLN A 149 -14.69 4.73 -9.35
C GLN A 149 -14.68 3.21 -9.17
N MET A 150 -14.07 2.72 -8.08
CA MET A 150 -14.09 1.29 -7.75
C MET A 150 -15.51 0.76 -7.55
N VAL A 151 -16.32 1.48 -6.78
CA VAL A 151 -17.73 1.16 -6.53
C VAL A 151 -18.54 1.21 -7.82
N GLU A 152 -18.30 2.19 -8.69
CA GLU A 152 -18.98 2.30 -9.98
C GLU A 152 -18.70 1.08 -10.88
N MET A 153 -17.43 0.66 -11.01
CA MET A 153 -17.07 -0.54 -11.77
C MET A 153 -17.73 -1.81 -11.20
N GLN A 154 -17.73 -1.95 -9.87
CA GLN A 154 -18.37 -3.09 -9.20
C GLN A 154 -19.88 -3.08 -9.42
N ARG A 155 -20.52 -1.92 -9.32
CA ARG A 155 -21.95 -1.72 -9.52
C ARG A 155 -22.35 -2.05 -10.96
N ASP A 156 -21.61 -1.55 -11.94
CA ASP A 156 -21.86 -1.83 -13.36
C ASP A 156 -21.72 -3.33 -13.67
N PHE A 157 -20.76 -4.01 -13.03
CA PHE A 157 -20.62 -5.46 -13.17
C PHE A 157 -21.80 -6.22 -12.54
N VAL A 158 -22.14 -5.93 -11.28
CA VAL A 158 -23.23 -6.60 -10.53
C VAL A 158 -24.56 -6.49 -11.26
N TRP A 159 -24.90 -5.29 -11.74
CA TRP A 159 -26.17 -5.05 -12.45
C TRP A 159 -26.10 -5.41 -13.94
N GLY A 160 -24.92 -5.78 -14.45
CA GLY A 160 -24.72 -6.21 -15.83
C GLY A 160 -24.97 -5.09 -16.84
N ARG A 161 -24.49 -3.88 -16.53
CA ARG A 161 -24.51 -2.76 -17.46
C ARG A 161 -23.55 -3.06 -18.61
N GLU A 162 -24.12 -3.08 -19.81
CA GLU A 162 -23.41 -3.27 -21.08
C GLU A 162 -23.33 -1.94 -21.83
N GLU A 163 -22.33 -1.78 -22.69
CA GLU A 163 -22.25 -0.63 -23.59
C GLU A 163 -23.53 -0.57 -24.44
N GLY A 164 -24.23 0.57 -24.39
CA GLY A 164 -25.48 0.78 -25.12
C GLY A 164 -26.76 0.27 -24.44
N LYS A 165 -26.69 -0.57 -23.40
CA LYS A 165 -27.87 -1.04 -22.64
C LYS A 165 -27.81 -0.62 -21.18
N ARG A 166 -28.54 0.44 -20.84
CA ARG A 166 -28.64 0.93 -19.45
C ARG A 166 -29.52 -0.02 -18.64
N LYS A 167 -28.90 -0.87 -17.81
CA LYS A 167 -29.61 -1.57 -16.72
C LYS A 167 -29.65 -0.68 -15.49
N ILE A 168 -30.84 -0.50 -14.94
CA ILE A 168 -31.07 0.28 -13.72
C ILE A 168 -30.54 -0.52 -12.54
N SER A 169 -29.76 0.12 -11.67
CA SER A 169 -29.43 -0.48 -10.38
C SER A 169 -30.67 -0.41 -9.49
N ALA A 170 -31.28 -1.57 -9.24
CA ALA A 170 -32.54 -1.65 -8.50
C ALA A 170 -32.39 -1.28 -7.01
N VAL A 171 -31.17 -1.40 -6.47
CA VAL A 171 -30.88 -1.21 -5.05
C VAL A 171 -29.69 -0.25 -4.87
N SER A 172 -29.75 0.61 -3.86
CA SER A 172 -28.66 1.51 -3.50
C SER A 172 -27.42 0.74 -3.04
N TRP A 173 -26.23 1.26 -3.33
CA TRP A 173 -24.98 0.58 -2.98
C TRP A 173 -24.81 0.50 -1.45
N GLU A 174 -25.30 1.50 -0.74
CA GLU A 174 -25.31 1.56 0.72
C GLU A 174 -26.15 0.44 1.33
N LEU A 175 -27.30 0.11 0.73
CA LEU A 175 -28.14 -1.01 1.19
C LEU A 175 -27.44 -2.35 0.93
N LEU A 176 -26.81 -2.52 -0.25
CA LEU A 176 -26.05 -3.72 -0.56
C LEU A 176 -24.88 -3.93 0.42
N CYS A 177 -24.30 -2.84 0.93
CA CYS A 177 -23.21 -2.88 1.89
C CYS A 177 -23.63 -3.25 3.33
N ARG A 178 -24.93 -3.21 3.65
CA ARG A 178 -25.40 -3.62 4.98
C ARG A 178 -25.21 -5.11 5.18
N GLU A 179 -25.11 -5.51 6.44
CA GLU A 179 -25.11 -6.93 6.80
C GLU A 179 -26.38 -7.63 6.34
N LYS A 180 -26.28 -8.93 6.07
CA LYS A 180 -27.42 -9.76 5.65
C LYS A 180 -28.56 -9.73 6.68
N LYS A 181 -28.22 -9.70 7.98
CA LYS A 181 -29.20 -9.59 9.07
C LYS A 181 -30.01 -8.27 9.04
N ASN A 182 -29.43 -7.23 8.44
CA ASN A 182 -30.04 -5.89 8.31
C ASN A 182 -30.60 -5.65 6.89
N GLY A 183 -30.90 -6.71 6.14
CA GLY A 183 -31.50 -6.64 4.81
C GLY A 183 -30.54 -6.24 3.69
N GLY A 184 -29.22 -6.25 3.92
CA GLY A 184 -28.21 -6.02 2.89
C GLY A 184 -27.64 -7.31 2.28
N LEU A 185 -26.63 -7.18 1.42
CA LEU A 185 -25.95 -8.31 0.78
C LEU A 185 -24.54 -8.56 1.32
N GLY A 186 -24.14 -7.84 2.38
CA GLY A 186 -22.84 -7.99 3.02
C GLY A 186 -21.67 -7.53 2.17
N LEU A 187 -21.88 -6.66 1.17
CA LEU A 187 -20.76 -6.00 0.50
C LEU A 187 -20.01 -5.13 1.50
N ARG A 188 -18.69 -5.12 1.46
CA ARG A 188 -17.94 -4.23 2.34
C ARG A 188 -17.85 -2.84 1.70
N ASN A 189 -18.13 -1.79 2.48
CA ASN A 189 -17.86 -0.42 2.06
C ASN A 189 -16.34 -0.20 2.00
N LEU A 190 -15.83 0.11 0.80
CA LEU A 190 -14.40 0.24 0.54
C LEU A 190 -13.75 1.42 1.29
N GLU A 191 -14.49 2.48 1.54
CA GLU A 191 -13.98 3.65 2.28
C GLU A 191 -13.79 3.29 3.76
N PHE A 192 -14.83 2.72 4.39
CA PHE A 192 -14.72 2.25 5.78
C PHE A 192 -13.70 1.13 5.94
N MET A 193 -13.58 0.23 4.96
CA MET A 193 -12.55 -0.81 4.98
C MET A 193 -11.13 -0.20 4.93
N ASN A 194 -10.90 0.82 4.09
CA ASN A 194 -9.59 1.44 4.03
C ASN A 194 -9.24 2.14 5.35
N GLU A 195 -10.19 2.85 5.93
CA GLU A 195 -10.01 3.50 7.23
C GLU A 195 -9.75 2.48 8.34
N ALA A 196 -10.50 1.38 8.39
CA ALA A 196 -10.32 0.32 9.37
C ALA A 196 -8.94 -0.36 9.24
N LEU A 197 -8.50 -0.66 8.02
CA LEU A 197 -7.18 -1.26 7.77
C LEU A 197 -6.04 -0.33 8.19
N LEU A 198 -6.15 0.97 7.92
CA LEU A 198 -5.19 1.97 8.40
C LEU A 198 -5.26 2.14 9.93
N GLY A 199 -6.47 2.10 10.49
CA GLY A 199 -6.69 2.09 11.93
C GLY A 199 -5.99 0.91 12.61
N ARG A 200 -6.05 -0.29 12.01
CA ARG A 200 -5.31 -1.47 12.47
C ARG A 200 -3.79 -1.27 12.43
N VAL A 201 -3.26 -0.56 11.43
CA VAL A 201 -1.83 -0.19 11.39
C VAL A 201 -1.48 0.75 12.56
N ALA A 202 -2.30 1.78 12.80
CA ALA A 202 -2.10 2.68 13.93
C ALA A 202 -2.20 1.95 15.28
N TRP A 203 -3.18 1.07 15.45
CA TRP A 203 -3.32 0.20 16.62
C TRP A 203 -2.08 -0.67 16.83
N ASN A 204 -1.60 -1.34 15.78
CA ASN A 204 -0.40 -2.17 15.86
C ASN A 204 0.84 -1.39 16.28
N MET A 205 0.93 -0.09 15.95
CA MET A 205 2.02 0.75 16.41
C MET A 205 2.00 0.99 17.92
N ILE A 206 0.81 1.10 18.49
CA ILE A 206 0.60 1.34 19.92
C ILE A 206 0.71 0.03 20.71
N ALA A 207 0.03 -1.01 20.25
CA ALA A 207 -0.01 -2.30 20.93
C ALA A 207 1.32 -3.06 20.84
N LYS A 208 2.13 -2.81 19.80
CA LYS A 208 3.40 -3.51 19.54
C LYS A 208 4.53 -2.51 19.25
N PRO A 209 4.90 -1.64 20.20
CA PRO A 209 5.88 -0.55 19.97
C PRO A 209 7.27 -1.08 19.60
N ASN A 210 7.59 -2.30 20.01
CA ASN A 210 8.89 -2.92 19.77
C ASN A 210 9.06 -3.54 18.37
N ASN A 211 7.99 -3.63 17.56
CA ASN A 211 8.12 -4.17 16.21
C ASN A 211 8.90 -3.20 15.29
N LEU A 212 9.57 -3.74 14.26
CA LEU A 212 10.45 -2.96 13.38
C LEU A 212 9.70 -1.78 12.72
N CYS A 213 8.49 -2.02 12.23
CA CYS A 213 7.67 -0.99 11.58
C CYS A 213 7.37 0.19 12.52
N SER A 214 7.03 -0.09 13.77
CA SER A 214 6.71 0.91 14.80
C SER A 214 7.96 1.69 15.18
N LYS A 215 9.10 1.01 15.36
CA LYS A 215 10.39 1.68 15.62
C LYS A 215 10.82 2.57 14.45
N VAL A 216 10.67 2.10 13.21
CA VAL A 216 11.01 2.87 12.00
C VAL A 216 10.10 4.09 11.85
N LEU A 217 8.79 3.93 12.00
CA LEU A 217 7.84 5.04 11.89
C LEU A 217 8.02 6.05 13.03
N SER A 218 8.13 5.59 14.28
CA SER A 218 8.34 6.46 15.45
C SER A 218 9.66 7.21 15.35
N GLY A 219 10.75 6.53 14.97
CA GLY A 219 12.04 7.17 14.76
C GLY A 219 12.07 8.15 13.59
N LYS A 220 11.28 7.92 12.55
CA LYS A 220 11.17 8.82 11.39
C LYS A 220 10.41 10.10 11.73
N TYR A 221 9.30 10.00 12.46
CA TYR A 221 8.47 11.17 12.78
C TYR A 221 8.83 11.83 14.10
N ARG A 222 9.71 11.21 14.90
CA ARG A 222 10.51 11.74 16.03
C ARG A 222 9.86 12.89 16.80
N ARG A 223 8.62 12.65 17.18
CA ARG A 223 7.90 13.35 18.22
C ARG A 223 7.79 12.28 19.30
N ASP A 224 8.03 12.59 20.58
CA ASP A 224 7.91 11.67 21.72
C ASP A 224 6.48 11.11 21.95
N CYS A 225 5.68 11.06 20.89
CA CYS A 225 4.29 10.67 20.90
C CYS A 225 4.19 9.16 20.71
N ASN A 226 3.80 8.49 21.79
CA ASN A 226 2.77 7.48 21.65
C ASN A 226 1.61 8.12 20.86
N LEU A 227 1.09 7.45 19.84
CA LEU A 227 -0.13 7.89 19.12
C LEU A 227 -1.30 8.20 20.07
N MET A 228 -1.24 7.67 21.31
CA MET A 228 -2.17 7.94 22.41
C MET A 228 -2.04 9.33 23.06
N ASN A 229 -0.86 9.97 23.06
CA ASN A 229 -0.58 11.17 23.86
C ASN A 229 -0.42 12.43 22.98
N GLU A 230 -1.39 12.74 22.11
CA GLU A 230 -1.41 13.94 21.24
C GLU A 230 -0.41 13.96 20.08
N CYS A 231 -0.42 12.93 19.24
CA CYS A 231 0.31 13.01 17.98
C CYS A 231 -0.33 14.06 17.04
N LYS A 232 0.37 15.16 16.75
CA LYS A 232 -0.06 16.16 15.74
C LYS A 232 0.69 15.93 14.44
N ALA A 233 -0.04 15.75 13.33
CA ALA A 233 0.56 15.62 12.01
C ALA A 233 0.89 17.00 11.41
N VAL A 234 2.06 17.12 10.77
CA VAL A 234 2.55 18.35 10.12
C VAL A 234 2.44 18.22 8.60
N LYS A 235 2.31 19.33 7.88
CA LYS A 235 2.17 19.34 6.40
C LYS A 235 3.34 18.65 5.68
N THR A 236 4.53 18.66 6.26
CA THR A 236 5.75 18.04 5.72
C THR A 236 5.82 16.52 5.93
N ASP A 237 4.94 15.96 6.78
CA ASP A 237 4.89 14.51 7.02
C ASP A 237 4.42 13.76 5.77
N SER A 238 4.68 12.45 5.74
CA SER A 238 4.13 11.62 4.67
C SER A 238 2.61 11.54 4.76
N ASP A 239 1.94 11.38 3.61
CA ASP A 239 0.49 11.20 3.54
C ASP A 239 0.00 10.04 4.42
N LEU A 240 0.75 8.93 4.45
CA LEU A 240 0.42 7.78 5.30
C LEU A 240 0.35 8.23 6.77
N TRP A 241 1.39 8.91 7.25
CA TRP A 241 1.44 9.39 8.64
C TRP A 241 0.29 10.34 8.97
N ARG A 242 0.03 11.33 8.11
CA ARG A 242 -1.08 12.27 8.31
C ARG A 242 -2.43 11.55 8.39
N ASN A 243 -2.63 10.50 7.59
CA ASN A 243 -3.86 9.72 7.62
C ASN A 243 -3.95 8.81 8.85
N LEU A 244 -2.86 8.15 9.27
CA LEU A 244 -2.83 7.34 10.49
C LEU A 244 -3.20 8.17 11.71
N VAL A 245 -2.57 9.34 11.87
CA VAL A 245 -2.87 10.28 12.98
C VAL A 245 -4.32 10.75 12.93
N ARG A 246 -4.80 11.17 11.74
CA ARG A 246 -6.19 11.62 11.57
C ARG A 246 -7.20 10.54 11.95
N ILE A 247 -7.02 9.32 11.44
CA ILE A 247 -7.93 8.19 11.67
C ILE A 247 -7.94 7.83 13.16
N TRP A 248 -6.75 7.77 13.78
CA TRP A 248 -6.63 7.46 15.20
C TRP A 248 -7.35 8.51 16.07
N CYS A 249 -7.01 9.80 15.91
CA CYS A 249 -7.57 10.88 16.72
C CYS A 249 -9.07 11.10 16.50
N CYS A 250 -9.56 11.01 15.25
CA CYS A 250 -10.96 11.32 14.97
C CYS A 250 -11.92 10.14 15.21
N ARG A 251 -11.43 8.89 15.19
CA ARG A 251 -12.32 7.73 15.02
C ARG A 251 -12.08 6.57 15.96
N PHE A 252 -10.88 6.44 16.53
CA PHE A 252 -10.54 5.29 17.38
C PHE A 252 -10.20 5.68 18.83
N ALA A 253 -9.63 6.86 19.07
CA ALA A 253 -9.33 7.34 20.44
C ALA A 253 -10.59 7.38 21.33
N LEU A 254 -11.73 7.78 20.77
CA LEU A 254 -13.03 7.80 21.48
C LEU A 254 -13.61 6.39 21.74
N CYS A 255 -13.30 5.42 20.88
CA CYS A 255 -13.76 4.03 21.05
C CYS A 255 -12.97 3.29 22.14
N THR A 256 -11.68 3.63 22.31
CA THR A 256 -10.83 3.05 23.36
C THR A 256 -11.20 3.55 24.75
N GLU A 257 -11.67 4.79 24.88
CA GLU A 257 -12.19 5.33 26.15
C GLU A 257 -13.55 4.73 26.55
N SER A 258 -14.34 4.28 25.57
CA SER A 258 -15.68 3.70 25.80
C SER A 258 -15.72 2.17 25.91
N GLY A 259 -14.55 1.49 25.91
CA GLY A 259 -14.47 0.04 26.11
C GLY A 259 -14.99 -0.83 24.95
N SER A 260 -15.30 -0.24 23.79
CA SER A 260 -15.86 -0.93 22.63
C SER A 260 -14.76 -1.44 21.67
N LEU A 261 -13.93 -2.38 22.15
CA LEU A 261 -12.79 -2.94 21.39
C LEU A 261 -13.16 -3.96 20.30
N GLN A 262 -14.43 -4.34 20.15
CA GLN A 262 -14.85 -5.39 19.20
C GLN A 262 -14.73 -5.03 17.71
N CYS A 263 -14.49 -3.77 17.35
CA CYS A 263 -14.54 -3.32 15.95
C CYS A 263 -13.25 -3.53 15.14
N ILE A 264 -12.14 -4.01 15.74
CA ILE A 264 -10.81 -4.03 15.08
C ILE A 264 -10.34 -5.46 14.74
N GLU A 265 -11.00 -6.51 15.27
CA GLU A 265 -10.53 -7.91 15.13
C GLU A 265 -11.19 -8.74 14.00
N GLU A 266 -12.10 -8.19 13.20
CA GLU A 266 -12.78 -8.88 12.06
C GLU A 266 -12.58 -8.20 10.68
#